data_AF-A0A3D0NN69-F1
#
_entry.id   AF-A0A3D0NN69-F1
#
_cell.length_a   1.000
_cell.length_b   1.000
_cell.length_c   1.000
_cell.angle_alpha   90.00
_cell.angle_beta   90.00
_cell.angle_gamma   90.00
#
_symmetry.space_group_name_H-M   'P 1'
#
loop_
_entity.id
_entity.type
_entity.pdbx_description
1 polymer ?
#
loop_
_entity_poly.entity_id
_entity_poly.type
_entity_poly.pdbx_seq_one_letter_code
_entity_poly.pdbx_strand_id
1 'polypeptide(L)'
;MLVMAGCASTPRGDVGGVPLADGSDAAVSAAVEAITTFPDELDPRIWNGSDLKPEVRERSLAIVERITADWSISALNIDAVELFGSNASYEYDDTSDFGIHAFVQSTALTPDGLNTTLRLLNDYVERRQEGRITFNGVVVEVTFHGERTENYRPSPGIGQYSLSEGRWIERPVKQPNNFDRATMANDVQKFIAAYNVLAAAYSANKKGFTCSRFGDLDSEMSVYRNSGFERGLGSRSTQNLTYRALRRLNVSIPDMVDTLEDECTFVQESIP
;
A
#
# COMPACT_ATOMS: atom_id res chain seq x y z
N MET A 1 -23.53 -29.40 17.86
CA MET A 1 -23.56 -28.21 18.73
C MET A 1 -22.29 -27.43 18.43
N LEU A 2 -22.38 -26.49 17.48
CA LEU A 2 -21.24 -25.75 16.95
C LEU A 2 -21.02 -24.55 17.87
N VAL A 3 -19.89 -24.53 18.58
CA VAL A 3 -19.52 -23.41 19.45
C VAL A 3 -18.94 -22.32 18.55
N MET A 4 -19.74 -21.30 18.26
CA MET A 4 -19.25 -20.06 17.67
C MET A 4 -18.40 -19.35 18.71
N ALA A 5 -17.07 -19.41 18.56
CA ALA A 5 -16.16 -18.55 19.27
C ALA A 5 -16.32 -17.14 18.69
N GLY A 6 -17.12 -16.30 19.36
CA GLY A 6 -17.17 -14.88 19.08
C GLY A 6 -15.82 -14.26 19.43
N CYS A 7 -15.13 -13.70 18.43
CA CYS A 7 -14.00 -12.81 18.68
C CYS A 7 -14.52 -11.63 19.50
N ALA A 8 -14.16 -11.58 20.78
CA ALA A 8 -14.37 -10.41 21.60
C ALA A 8 -13.52 -9.27 21.00
N SER A 9 -14.18 -8.23 20.49
CA SER A 9 -13.50 -7.01 20.07
C SER A 9 -12.83 -6.40 21.30
N THR A 10 -11.50 -6.35 21.31
CA THR A 10 -10.69 -5.63 22.29
C THR A 10 -11.21 -4.19 22.43
N PRO A 11 -11.26 -3.59 23.63
CA PRO A 11 -11.80 -2.24 23.81
C PRO A 11 -10.99 -1.26 22.93
N ARG A 12 -11.67 -0.51 22.06
CA ARG A 12 -11.05 0.56 21.28
C ARG A 12 -10.48 1.57 22.26
N GLY A 13 -9.15 1.64 22.37
CA GLY A 13 -8.49 2.78 22.99
C GLY A 13 -8.75 3.98 22.08
N ASP A 14 -9.69 4.82 22.45
CA ASP A 14 -10.02 6.05 21.74
C ASP A 14 -9.85 7.20 22.73
N VAL A 15 -9.17 8.27 22.31
CA VAL A 15 -9.11 9.53 23.03
C VAL A 15 -9.81 10.58 22.16
N GLY A 16 -10.98 11.03 22.62
CA GLY A 16 -11.76 12.12 22.00
C GLY A 16 -12.14 11.91 20.52
N GLY A 17 -12.44 10.67 20.14
CA GLY A 17 -12.82 10.25 18.79
C GLY A 17 -11.64 9.87 17.89
N VAL A 18 -10.41 9.91 18.40
CA VAL A 18 -9.18 9.54 17.69
C VAL A 18 -8.73 8.14 18.14
N PRO A 19 -8.78 7.14 17.27
CA PRO A 19 -8.31 5.78 17.57
C PRO A 19 -6.82 5.74 17.92
N LEU A 20 -6.46 5.00 18.98
CA LEU A 20 -5.06 4.71 19.32
C LEU A 20 -4.62 3.36 18.77
N ALA A 21 -3.34 3.26 18.42
CA ALA A 21 -2.72 2.01 18.01
C ALA A 21 -2.37 1.13 19.23
N ASP A 22 -2.62 -0.18 19.11
CA ASP A 22 -2.26 -1.18 20.13
C ASP A 22 -0.75 -1.46 20.08
N GLY A 23 -0.02 -0.86 21.03
CA GLY A 23 1.42 -1.04 21.21
C GLY A 23 1.82 -2.18 22.13
N SER A 24 0.89 -3.06 22.52
CA SER A 24 1.22 -4.20 23.38
C SER A 24 2.20 -5.16 22.70
N ASP A 25 3.07 -5.78 23.49
CA ASP A 25 4.03 -6.77 22.99
C ASP A 25 3.34 -7.89 22.18
N ALA A 26 2.12 -8.28 22.57
CA ALA A 26 1.33 -9.29 21.89
C ALA A 26 0.88 -8.84 20.49
N ALA A 27 0.32 -7.63 20.37
CA ALA A 27 -0.12 -7.08 19.08
C ALA A 27 1.07 -6.87 18.12
N VAL A 28 2.16 -6.29 18.65
CA VAL A 28 3.39 -6.07 17.87
C VAL A 28 4.00 -7.39 17.42
N SER A 29 4.11 -8.38 18.31
CA SER A 29 4.64 -9.70 17.95
C SER A 29 3.80 -10.38 16.88
N ALA A 30 2.47 -10.31 17.00
CA ALA A 30 1.56 -10.88 16.01
C ALA A 30 1.71 -10.19 14.63
N ALA A 31 1.80 -8.86 14.59
CA ALA A 31 2.02 -8.12 13.35
C ALA A 31 3.36 -8.46 12.68
N VAL A 32 4.44 -8.53 13.48
CA VAL A 32 5.79 -8.89 13.01
C VAL A 32 5.84 -10.34 12.51
N GLU A 33 5.25 -11.28 13.24
CA GLU A 33 5.18 -12.68 12.81
C GLU A 33 4.44 -12.81 11.48
N ALA A 34 3.28 -12.17 11.38
CA ALA A 34 2.43 -12.30 10.22
C ALA A 34 3.03 -11.62 8.97
N ILE A 35 3.90 -10.61 9.10
CA ILE A 35 4.57 -9.95 7.94
C ILE A 35 5.89 -10.61 7.54
N THR A 36 6.45 -11.46 8.41
CA THR A 36 7.71 -12.18 8.17
C THR A 36 7.50 -13.67 7.88
N THR A 37 6.25 -14.07 7.66
CA THR A 37 5.87 -15.43 7.26
C THR A 37 5.49 -15.38 5.78
N PHE A 38 6.41 -15.81 4.93
CA PHE A 38 6.27 -15.69 3.48
C PHE A 38 5.77 -17.00 2.87
N PRO A 39 4.89 -16.93 1.86
CA PRO A 39 4.48 -18.09 1.09
C PRO A 39 5.63 -18.65 0.25
N ASP A 40 5.56 -19.94 -0.06
CA ASP A 40 6.54 -20.64 -0.90
C ASP A 40 6.12 -20.77 -2.37
N GLU A 41 4.88 -20.39 -2.68
CA GLU A 41 4.25 -20.37 -4.00
C GLU A 41 3.63 -19.00 -4.27
N LEU A 42 3.35 -18.67 -5.54
CA LEU A 42 2.59 -17.47 -5.90
C LEU A 42 1.15 -17.55 -5.41
N ASP A 43 0.48 -16.41 -5.27
CA ASP A 43 -0.88 -16.36 -4.69
C ASP A 43 -1.87 -17.23 -5.48
N PRO A 44 -2.35 -18.36 -4.91
CA PRO A 44 -3.25 -19.26 -5.63
C PRO A 44 -4.63 -18.65 -5.87
N ARG A 45 -4.95 -17.50 -5.24
CA ARG A 45 -6.13 -16.70 -5.59
C ARG A 45 -5.97 -16.07 -6.98
N ILE A 46 -4.75 -15.76 -7.40
CA ILE A 46 -4.41 -15.04 -8.63
C ILE A 46 -3.77 -15.94 -9.70
N TRP A 47 -2.96 -16.90 -9.28
CA TRP A 47 -2.12 -17.74 -10.13
C TRP A 47 -2.56 -19.21 -10.11
N ASN A 48 -2.27 -19.93 -11.19
CA ASN A 48 -2.25 -21.39 -11.24
C ASN A 48 -0.81 -21.84 -11.46
N GLY A 49 -0.10 -22.16 -10.38
CA GLY A 49 1.36 -22.31 -10.44
C GLY A 49 2.03 -21.00 -10.83
N SER A 50 2.69 -20.96 -11.99
CA SER A 50 3.31 -19.73 -12.52
C SER A 50 2.49 -19.03 -13.61
N ASP A 51 1.30 -19.53 -13.91
CA ASP A 51 0.45 -19.03 -14.97
C ASP A 51 -0.66 -18.16 -14.38
N LEU A 52 -0.78 -16.93 -14.85
CA LEU A 52 -1.83 -16.02 -14.38
C LEU A 52 -3.19 -16.57 -14.81
N LYS A 53 -4.16 -16.60 -13.89
CA LYS A 53 -5.52 -17.01 -14.24
C LYS A 53 -6.07 -16.13 -15.37
N PRO A 54 -6.60 -16.71 -16.47
CA PRO A 54 -7.07 -15.93 -17.62
C PRO A 54 -8.08 -14.84 -17.26
N GLU A 55 -9.03 -15.16 -16.37
CA GLU A 55 -10.06 -14.22 -15.92
C GLU A 55 -9.48 -13.03 -15.14
N VAL A 56 -8.39 -13.21 -14.41
CA VAL A 56 -7.69 -12.11 -13.72
C VAL A 56 -7.14 -11.15 -14.77
N ARG A 57 -6.41 -11.66 -15.76
CA ARG A 57 -5.84 -10.85 -16.85
C ARG A 57 -6.92 -10.10 -17.62
N GLU A 58 -7.97 -10.78 -18.04
CA GLU A 58 -9.08 -10.18 -18.80
C GLU A 58 -9.76 -9.05 -18.03
N ARG A 59 -10.00 -9.26 -16.72
CA ARG A 59 -10.61 -8.23 -15.87
C ARG A 59 -9.67 -7.07 -15.61
N SER A 60 -8.37 -7.31 -15.43
CA SER A 60 -7.38 -6.23 -15.30
C SER A 60 -7.40 -5.29 -16.50
N LEU A 61 -7.35 -5.86 -17.71
CA LEU A 61 -7.36 -5.07 -18.95
C LEU A 61 -8.67 -4.31 -19.13
N ALA A 62 -9.81 -4.94 -18.84
CA ALA A 62 -11.12 -4.29 -18.91
C ALA A 62 -11.28 -3.13 -17.90
N ILE A 63 -10.68 -3.23 -16.71
CA ILE A 63 -10.68 -2.14 -15.72
C ILE A 63 -9.88 -0.96 -16.24
N VAL A 64 -8.66 -1.18 -16.76
CA VAL A 64 -7.82 -0.12 -17.31
C VAL A 64 -8.54 0.55 -18.48
N GLU A 65 -9.10 -0.23 -19.41
CA GLU A 65 -9.86 0.29 -20.55
C GLU A 65 -11.05 1.16 -20.10
N ARG A 66 -11.86 0.67 -19.15
CA ARG A 66 -12.99 1.43 -18.59
C ARG A 66 -12.53 2.75 -17.99
N ILE A 67 -11.48 2.75 -17.15
CA ILE A 67 -10.98 3.97 -16.51
C ILE A 67 -10.52 4.98 -17.57
N THR A 68 -9.79 4.53 -18.59
CA THR A 68 -9.36 5.41 -19.69
C THR A 68 -10.52 5.96 -20.51
N ALA A 69 -11.57 5.16 -20.74
CA ALA A 69 -12.76 5.59 -21.45
C ALA A 69 -13.60 6.60 -20.64
N ASP A 70 -13.78 6.36 -19.35
CA ASP A 70 -14.56 7.22 -18.44
C ASP A 70 -13.97 8.63 -18.36
N TRP A 71 -12.64 8.74 -18.39
CA TRP A 71 -11.96 10.03 -18.40
C TRP A 71 -11.91 10.69 -19.78
N SER A 72 -12.32 9.98 -20.84
CA SER A 72 -12.40 10.48 -22.22
C SER A 72 -11.13 11.22 -22.67
N ILE A 73 -9.96 10.83 -22.14
CA ILE A 73 -8.70 11.40 -22.58
C ILE A 73 -8.34 10.68 -23.88
N SER A 74 -8.93 11.14 -24.99
CA SER A 74 -8.66 10.66 -26.35
C SER A 74 -7.20 10.80 -26.77
N ALA A 75 -6.35 11.36 -25.91
CA ALA A 75 -4.93 11.54 -26.08
C ALA A 75 -4.06 10.58 -25.25
N LEU A 76 -4.62 9.66 -24.45
CA LEU A 76 -3.85 8.62 -23.77
C LEU A 76 -3.84 7.33 -24.60
N ASN A 77 -2.65 6.91 -24.99
CA ASN A 77 -2.41 5.59 -25.54
C ASN A 77 -1.82 4.71 -24.43
N ILE A 78 -2.42 3.56 -24.18
CA ILE A 78 -1.87 2.57 -23.25
C ILE A 78 -0.79 1.79 -23.97
N ASP A 79 0.45 1.89 -23.50
CA ASP A 79 1.60 1.19 -24.06
C ASP A 79 1.76 -0.20 -23.47
N ALA A 80 1.58 -0.30 -22.15
CA ALA A 80 1.70 -1.55 -21.44
C ALA A 80 0.83 -1.54 -20.18
N VAL A 81 0.33 -2.73 -19.82
CA VAL A 81 -0.32 -2.96 -18.54
C VAL A 81 0.43 -4.10 -17.86
N GLU A 82 0.82 -3.89 -16.61
CA GLU A 82 1.72 -4.77 -15.90
C GLU A 82 1.29 -4.96 -14.45
N LEU A 83 1.70 -6.09 -13.88
CA LEU A 83 1.51 -6.44 -12.49
C LEU A 83 2.86 -6.36 -11.78
N PHE A 84 2.90 -5.59 -10.70
CA PHE A 84 4.04 -5.42 -9.81
C PHE A 84 3.64 -5.74 -8.37
N GLY A 85 4.63 -5.71 -7.47
CA GLY A 85 4.40 -5.80 -6.04
C GLY A 85 4.27 -7.22 -5.52
N SER A 86 3.65 -7.35 -4.36
CA SER A 86 3.60 -8.58 -3.56
C SER A 86 2.92 -9.74 -4.28
N ASN A 87 1.85 -9.47 -5.05
CA ASN A 87 1.15 -10.46 -5.87
C ASN A 87 1.88 -10.86 -7.15
N ALA A 88 2.92 -10.13 -7.55
CA ALA A 88 3.87 -10.54 -8.58
C ALA A 88 5.04 -11.37 -8.00
N SER A 89 5.03 -11.67 -6.69
CA SER A 89 6.17 -12.23 -5.97
C SER A 89 5.75 -13.24 -4.89
N TYR A 90 6.71 -13.66 -4.06
CA TYR A 90 6.48 -14.56 -2.91
C TYR A 90 6.35 -13.76 -1.60
N GLU A 91 5.90 -12.50 -1.68
CA GLU A 91 5.78 -11.59 -0.53
C GLU A 91 4.33 -11.13 -0.25
N TYR A 92 3.34 -11.77 -0.88
CA TYR A 92 1.93 -11.54 -0.59
C TYR A 92 1.48 -12.14 0.74
N ASP A 93 0.36 -11.64 1.22
CA ASP A 93 -0.36 -12.03 2.40
C ASP A 93 -1.88 -11.76 2.21
N ASP A 94 -2.68 -11.97 3.25
CA ASP A 94 -4.13 -11.74 3.20
C ASP A 94 -4.52 -10.27 3.00
N THR A 95 -3.61 -9.34 3.27
CA THR A 95 -3.79 -7.90 3.16
C THR A 95 -3.18 -7.31 1.89
N SER A 96 -2.58 -8.14 1.04
CA SER A 96 -1.89 -7.70 -0.16
C SER A 96 -2.87 -7.30 -1.26
N ASP A 97 -2.49 -6.27 -2.00
CA ASP A 97 -3.18 -5.76 -3.17
C ASP A 97 -2.72 -6.48 -4.45
N PHE A 98 -3.54 -6.38 -5.48
CA PHE A 98 -3.21 -6.73 -6.85
C PHE A 98 -2.92 -5.43 -7.61
N GLY A 99 -1.65 -5.02 -7.59
CA GLY A 99 -1.19 -3.75 -8.15
C GLY A 99 -1.05 -3.77 -9.67
N ILE A 100 -2.02 -3.17 -10.37
CA ILE A 100 -2.02 -2.97 -11.82
C ILE A 100 -1.37 -1.63 -12.14
N HIS A 101 -0.29 -1.67 -12.92
CA HIS A 101 0.41 -0.49 -13.41
C HIS A 101 0.18 -0.34 -14.92
N ALA A 102 -0.49 0.74 -15.31
CA ALA A 102 -0.72 1.09 -16.72
C ALA A 102 0.26 2.18 -17.15
N PHE A 103 1.15 1.85 -18.09
CA PHE A 103 2.06 2.82 -18.71
C PHE A 103 1.37 3.40 -19.93
N VAL A 104 1.31 4.72 -19.98
CA VAL A 104 0.61 5.45 -21.02
C VAL A 104 1.50 6.54 -21.60
N GLN A 105 1.29 6.83 -22.88
CA GLN A 105 1.90 7.95 -23.56
C GLN A 105 0.83 8.88 -24.12
N SER A 106 1.21 10.13 -24.39
CA SER A 106 0.35 11.09 -25.05
C SER A 106 1.10 11.85 -26.11
N THR A 107 0.50 11.96 -27.31
CA THR A 107 1.01 12.81 -28.38
C THR A 107 0.47 14.24 -28.30
N ALA A 108 -0.55 14.50 -27.45
CA ALA A 108 -1.18 15.81 -27.32
C ALA A 108 -0.68 16.60 -26.09
N LEU A 109 -0.10 15.92 -25.11
CA LEU A 109 0.41 16.52 -23.88
C LEU A 109 1.95 16.50 -23.87
N THR A 110 2.54 17.53 -23.26
CA THR A 110 3.96 17.48 -22.87
C THR A 110 4.16 16.45 -21.76
N PRO A 111 5.39 15.95 -21.51
CA PRO A 111 5.65 15.03 -20.40
C PRO A 111 5.17 15.55 -19.03
N ASP A 112 5.40 16.82 -18.71
CA ASP A 112 4.94 17.43 -17.46
C ASP A 112 3.40 17.54 -17.40
N GLY A 113 2.78 17.86 -18.53
CA GLY A 113 1.31 17.92 -18.67
C GLY A 113 0.67 16.54 -18.51
N LEU A 114 1.29 15.51 -19.08
CA LEU A 114 0.90 14.11 -18.90
C LEU A 114 1.02 13.71 -17.44
N ASN A 115 2.17 13.90 -16.81
CA ASN A 115 2.40 13.53 -15.40
C ASN A 115 1.42 14.24 -14.45
N THR A 116 1.13 15.52 -14.68
CA THR A 116 0.12 16.25 -13.91
C THR A 116 -1.28 15.67 -14.09
N THR A 117 -1.64 15.32 -15.33
CA THR A 117 -2.94 14.71 -15.66
C THR A 117 -3.08 13.32 -15.02
N LEU A 118 -2.03 12.51 -15.07
CA LEU A 118 -2.03 11.17 -14.48
C LEU A 118 -2.08 11.19 -12.95
N ARG A 119 -1.48 12.18 -12.30
CA ARG A 119 -1.66 12.39 -10.86
C ARG A 119 -3.14 12.58 -10.52
N LEU A 120 -3.82 13.50 -11.22
CA LEU A 120 -5.26 13.74 -11.01
C LEU A 120 -6.12 12.51 -11.32
N LEU A 121 -5.74 11.73 -12.33
CA LEU A 121 -6.40 10.47 -12.66
C LEU A 121 -6.21 9.43 -11.54
N ASN A 122 -5.01 9.27 -11.02
CA ASN A 122 -4.70 8.34 -9.94
C ASN A 122 -5.47 8.73 -8.66
N ASP A 123 -5.47 10.02 -8.28
CA ASP A 123 -6.26 10.52 -7.13
C ASP A 123 -7.76 10.23 -7.30
N TYR A 124 -8.28 10.37 -8.53
CA TYR A 124 -9.67 10.04 -8.84
C TYR A 124 -9.95 8.53 -8.75
N VAL A 125 -9.04 7.70 -9.25
CA VAL A 125 -9.14 6.24 -9.23
C VAL A 125 -9.17 5.76 -7.79
N GLU A 126 -8.21 6.19 -6.98
CA GLU A 126 -8.10 5.91 -5.55
C GLU A 126 -9.42 6.23 -4.84
N ARG A 127 -9.84 7.51 -4.82
CA ARG A 127 -11.06 7.96 -4.13
C ARG A 127 -12.34 7.23 -4.55
N ARG A 128 -12.41 6.73 -5.78
CA ARG A 128 -13.61 6.06 -6.31
C ARG A 128 -13.58 4.54 -6.24
N GLN A 129 -12.41 3.91 -6.20
CA GLN A 129 -12.28 2.46 -6.40
C GLN A 129 -11.53 1.75 -5.29
N GLU A 130 -10.79 2.46 -4.44
CA GLU A 130 -10.05 1.88 -3.32
C GLU A 130 -10.95 0.94 -2.49
N GLY A 131 -10.49 -0.31 -2.31
CA GLY A 131 -11.20 -1.35 -1.58
C GLY A 131 -12.50 -1.88 -2.21
N ARG A 132 -12.91 -1.41 -3.40
CA ARG A 132 -14.22 -1.75 -4.00
C ARG A 132 -14.15 -2.85 -5.05
N ILE A 133 -12.99 -3.04 -5.67
CA ILE A 133 -12.78 -4.08 -6.68
C ILE A 133 -11.89 -5.16 -6.08
N THR A 134 -12.30 -6.41 -6.20
CA THR A 134 -11.51 -7.54 -5.74
C THR A 134 -11.44 -8.65 -6.78
N PHE A 135 -10.31 -9.35 -6.82
CA PHE A 135 -10.12 -10.60 -7.55
C PHE A 135 -9.94 -11.73 -6.54
N ASN A 136 -10.95 -12.59 -6.41
CA ASN A 136 -10.92 -13.71 -5.46
C ASN A 136 -10.57 -13.27 -4.02
N GLY A 137 -11.08 -12.10 -3.61
CA GLY A 137 -10.83 -11.50 -2.29
C GLY A 137 -9.58 -10.62 -2.20
N VAL A 138 -8.74 -10.56 -3.23
CA VAL A 138 -7.56 -9.67 -3.31
C VAL A 138 -8.00 -8.31 -3.81
N VAL A 139 -7.72 -7.23 -3.07
CA VAL A 139 -8.07 -5.86 -3.48
C VAL A 139 -7.29 -5.47 -4.73
N VAL A 140 -7.96 -4.89 -5.72
CA VAL A 140 -7.32 -4.42 -6.96
C VAL A 140 -6.99 -2.95 -6.84
N GLU A 141 -5.75 -2.59 -7.11
CA GLU A 141 -5.28 -1.21 -7.21
C GLU A 141 -4.78 -0.92 -8.61
N VAL A 142 -5.07 0.27 -9.14
CA VAL A 142 -4.67 0.66 -10.48
C VAL A 142 -3.94 1.99 -10.42
N THR A 143 -2.75 2.04 -10.98
CA THR A 143 -1.95 3.26 -11.07
C THR A 143 -1.49 3.50 -12.52
N PHE A 144 -1.68 4.71 -13.00
CA PHE A 144 -1.24 5.15 -14.32
C PHE A 144 0.09 5.90 -14.25
N HIS A 145 0.98 5.61 -15.17
CA HIS A 145 2.35 6.15 -15.25
C HIS A 145 2.63 6.69 -16.65
N GLY A 146 3.26 7.87 -16.73
CA GLY A 146 3.71 8.44 -18.01
C GLY A 146 5.06 7.88 -18.47
N GLU A 147 5.81 7.29 -17.55
CA GLU A 147 7.12 6.70 -17.81
C GLU A 147 7.46 5.58 -16.83
N ARG A 148 8.50 4.80 -17.16
CA ARG A 148 9.07 3.80 -16.26
C ARG A 148 10.22 4.42 -15.47
N THR A 149 9.93 4.83 -14.25
CA THR A 149 10.98 5.16 -13.27
C THR A 149 11.79 3.91 -12.90
N GLU A 150 12.91 4.10 -12.20
CA GLU A 150 13.82 3.00 -11.84
C GLU A 150 13.11 1.84 -11.13
N ASN A 151 12.13 2.14 -10.27
CA ASN A 151 11.37 1.14 -9.51
C ASN A 151 10.43 0.28 -10.38
N TYR A 152 10.14 0.71 -11.61
CA TYR A 152 9.26 0.01 -12.55
C TYR A 152 10.00 -0.61 -13.73
N ARG A 153 11.33 -0.56 -13.70
CA ARG A 153 12.16 -1.26 -14.68
C ARG A 153 12.39 -2.71 -14.23
N PRO A 154 12.43 -3.66 -15.19
CA PRO A 154 12.76 -5.04 -14.87
C PRO A 154 14.10 -5.16 -14.16
N SER A 155 14.11 -5.88 -13.04
CA SER A 155 15.31 -6.11 -12.23
C SER A 155 15.38 -7.58 -11.85
N PRO A 156 16.55 -8.26 -12.00
CA PRO A 156 16.66 -9.70 -11.82
C PRO A 156 16.03 -10.22 -10.53
N GLY A 157 15.11 -11.17 -10.66
CA GLY A 157 14.41 -11.81 -9.55
C GLY A 157 13.30 -10.99 -8.90
N ILE A 158 13.07 -9.75 -9.33
CA ILE A 158 11.93 -8.94 -8.92
C ILE A 158 10.79 -9.19 -9.91
N GLY A 159 9.73 -9.84 -9.43
CA GLY A 159 8.64 -10.28 -10.27
C GLY A 159 7.92 -9.12 -10.97
N GLN A 160 7.79 -9.24 -12.28
CA GLN A 160 7.09 -8.29 -13.13
C GLN A 160 6.39 -9.05 -14.25
N TYR A 161 5.07 -8.95 -14.31
CA TYR A 161 4.26 -9.68 -15.29
C TYR A 161 3.57 -8.71 -16.24
N SER A 162 3.68 -8.95 -17.55
CA SER A 162 2.93 -8.20 -18.55
C SER A 162 1.50 -8.71 -18.64
N LEU A 163 0.55 -7.92 -18.15
CA LEU A 163 -0.88 -8.18 -18.33
C LEU A 163 -1.27 -7.96 -19.79
N SER A 164 -0.72 -6.93 -20.45
CA SER A 164 -0.98 -6.69 -21.88
C SER A 164 -0.51 -7.84 -22.77
N GLU A 165 0.66 -8.43 -22.51
CA GLU A 165 1.21 -9.52 -23.33
C GLU A 165 0.92 -10.92 -22.80
N GLY A 166 0.44 -11.04 -21.56
CA GLY A 166 0.13 -12.34 -20.94
C GLY A 166 1.36 -13.21 -20.70
N ARG A 167 2.47 -12.60 -20.29
CA ARG A 167 3.74 -13.31 -20.00
C ARG A 167 4.55 -12.59 -18.94
N TRP A 168 5.43 -13.35 -18.27
CA TRP A 168 6.46 -12.78 -17.40
C TRP A 168 7.40 -11.88 -18.21
N ILE A 169 7.68 -10.69 -17.67
CA ILE A 169 8.78 -9.83 -18.08
C ILE A 169 10.02 -10.26 -17.31
N GLU A 170 9.88 -10.40 -15.99
CA GLU A 170 10.88 -10.96 -15.08
C GLU A 170 10.18 -11.89 -14.09
N ARG A 171 10.73 -13.10 -13.90
CA ARG A 171 10.15 -14.07 -12.97
C ARG A 171 10.62 -13.78 -11.55
N PRO A 172 9.73 -13.87 -10.55
CA PRO A 172 10.12 -13.66 -9.16
C PRO A 172 11.01 -14.79 -8.67
N VAL A 173 11.96 -14.42 -7.82
CA VAL A 173 12.67 -15.36 -6.93
C VAL A 173 12.29 -15.05 -5.49
N LYS A 174 12.48 -16.03 -4.60
CA LYS A 174 12.34 -15.80 -3.16
C LYS A 174 13.44 -14.84 -2.71
N GLN A 175 13.04 -13.68 -2.22
CA GLN A 175 13.98 -12.67 -1.78
C GLN A 175 14.72 -13.10 -0.51
N PRO A 176 15.99 -12.72 -0.33
CA PRO A 176 16.72 -13.01 0.89
C PRO A 176 16.07 -12.31 2.09
N ASN A 177 16.06 -13.00 3.24
CA ASN A 177 15.56 -12.42 4.49
C ASN A 177 16.62 -11.48 5.08
N ASN A 178 16.47 -10.18 4.87
CA ASN A 178 17.35 -9.13 5.38
C ASN A 178 16.68 -8.36 6.53
N PHE A 179 15.97 -9.09 7.41
CA PHE A 179 15.23 -8.52 8.52
C PHE A 179 15.62 -9.16 9.85
N ASP A 180 15.41 -8.41 10.92
CA ASP A 180 15.55 -8.88 12.30
C ASP A 180 14.26 -8.58 13.06
N ARG A 181 13.57 -9.63 13.53
CA ARG A 181 12.25 -9.51 14.18
C ARG A 181 12.28 -8.67 15.46
N ALA A 182 13.38 -8.74 16.22
CA ALA A 182 13.53 -7.96 17.46
C ALA A 182 13.64 -6.46 17.16
N THR A 183 14.46 -6.10 16.15
CA THR A 183 14.59 -4.73 15.66
C THR A 183 13.26 -4.23 15.10
N MET A 184 12.56 -5.05 14.31
CA MET A 184 11.23 -4.69 13.81
C MET A 184 10.25 -4.40 14.95
N ALA A 185 10.19 -5.25 15.98
CA ALA A 185 9.30 -5.04 17.11
C ALA A 185 9.58 -3.72 17.84
N ASN A 186 10.86 -3.42 18.08
CA ASN A 186 11.27 -2.15 18.70
C ASN A 186 10.89 -0.94 17.83
N ASP A 187 11.13 -1.01 16.52
CA ASP A 187 10.83 0.08 15.59
C ASP A 187 9.32 0.29 15.43
N VAL A 188 8.54 -0.79 15.37
CA VAL A 188 7.07 -0.74 15.39
C VAL A 188 6.58 -0.04 16.68
N GLN A 189 7.07 -0.45 17.84
CA GLN A 189 6.71 0.18 19.12
C GLN A 189 7.07 1.66 19.17
N LYS A 190 8.23 2.04 18.62
CA LYS A 190 8.65 3.44 18.52
C LYS A 190 7.63 4.26 17.72
N PHE A 191 7.24 3.81 16.54
CA PHE A 191 6.27 4.53 15.70
C PHE A 191 4.87 4.54 16.30
N ILE A 192 4.42 3.45 16.92
CA ILE A 192 3.15 3.42 17.68
C ILE A 192 3.15 4.46 18.80
N ALA A 193 4.23 4.53 19.58
CA ALA A 193 4.32 5.48 20.68
C ALA A 193 4.28 6.92 20.17
N ALA A 194 5.01 7.23 19.09
CA ALA A 194 4.97 8.54 18.45
C ALA A 194 3.56 8.90 17.95
N TYR A 195 2.90 7.99 17.23
CA TYR A 195 1.53 8.14 16.77
C TYR A 195 0.57 8.40 17.94
N ASN A 196 0.58 7.55 18.97
CA ASN A 196 -0.34 7.64 20.10
C ASN A 196 -0.16 8.95 20.89
N VAL A 197 1.07 9.46 21.02
CA VAL A 197 1.34 10.77 21.62
C VAL A 197 0.75 11.90 20.78
N LEU A 198 0.90 11.86 19.45
CA LEU A 198 0.32 12.86 18.56
C LEU A 198 -1.21 12.82 18.57
N ALA A 199 -1.80 11.64 18.46
CA ALA A 199 -3.24 11.42 18.51
C ALA A 199 -3.85 11.95 19.82
N ALA A 200 -3.26 11.63 20.98
CA ALA A 200 -3.73 12.13 22.26
C ALA A 200 -3.58 13.65 22.38
N ALA A 201 -2.47 14.23 21.90
CA ALA A 201 -2.25 15.67 21.92
C ALA A 201 -3.25 16.42 21.00
N TYR A 202 -3.53 15.88 19.81
CA TYR A 202 -4.54 16.41 18.90
C TYR A 202 -5.93 16.36 19.53
N SER A 203 -6.31 15.21 20.10
CA SER A 203 -7.58 15.08 20.80
C SER A 203 -7.75 16.07 21.95
N ALA A 204 -6.69 16.38 22.69
CA ALA A 204 -6.75 17.28 23.83
C ALA A 204 -6.89 18.77 23.43
N ASN A 205 -6.43 19.14 22.23
CA ASN A 205 -6.45 20.53 21.75
C ASN A 205 -6.64 20.61 20.22
N LYS A 206 -7.78 20.15 19.72
CA LYS A 206 -8.02 20.04 18.27
C LYS A 206 -7.80 21.35 17.51
N LYS A 207 -8.29 22.48 18.05
CA LYS A 207 -8.20 23.81 17.42
C LYS A 207 -6.87 24.53 17.62
N GLY A 208 -5.97 24.04 18.49
CA GLY A 208 -4.65 24.64 18.70
C GLY A 208 -3.49 23.73 18.30
N PHE A 209 -3.78 22.56 17.72
CA PHE A 209 -2.78 21.58 17.33
C PHE A 209 -2.05 21.98 16.05
N THR A 210 -0.76 21.70 15.98
CA THR A 210 0.06 21.90 14.76
C THR A 210 -0.09 20.68 13.84
N CYS A 211 -0.96 20.77 12.83
CA CYS A 211 -1.34 19.64 11.97
C CYS A 211 -0.15 18.97 11.26
N SER A 212 0.84 19.75 10.81
CA SER A 212 2.03 19.24 10.12
C SER A 212 2.83 18.21 10.91
N ARG A 213 2.61 18.10 12.23
CA ARG A 213 3.26 17.08 13.06
C ARG A 213 2.85 15.66 12.66
N PHE A 214 1.67 15.47 12.07
CA PHE A 214 1.27 14.19 11.51
C PHE A 214 2.05 13.89 10.22
N GLY A 215 2.13 14.84 9.28
CA GLY A 215 2.96 14.72 8.08
C GLY A 215 4.46 14.58 8.34
N ASP A 216 4.97 15.17 9.43
CA ASP A 216 6.35 14.95 9.89
C ASP A 216 6.58 13.47 10.30
N LEU A 217 5.59 12.85 10.95
CA LEU A 217 5.65 11.44 11.33
C LEU A 217 5.51 10.51 10.11
N ASP A 218 4.63 10.83 9.16
CA ASP A 218 4.56 10.10 7.88
C ASP A 218 5.91 10.16 7.14
N SER A 219 6.48 11.36 7.04
CA SER A 219 7.80 11.58 6.43
C SER A 219 8.90 10.76 7.13
N GLU A 220 8.89 10.68 8.46
CA GLU A 220 9.83 9.84 9.20
C GLU A 220 9.67 8.35 8.84
N MET A 221 8.44 7.85 8.80
CA MET A 221 8.13 6.46 8.44
C MET A 221 8.54 6.15 7.00
N SER A 222 8.27 7.07 6.06
CA SER A 222 8.63 6.96 4.64
C SER A 222 10.15 6.93 4.45
N VAL A 223 10.90 7.85 5.07
CA VAL A 223 12.36 7.87 5.05
C VAL A 223 12.93 6.57 5.65
N TYR A 224 12.40 6.14 6.79
CA TYR A 224 12.82 4.90 7.42
C TYR A 224 12.62 3.71 6.47
N ARG A 225 11.44 3.56 5.86
CA ARG A 225 11.15 2.52 4.86
C ARG A 225 12.13 2.56 3.69
N ASN A 226 12.32 3.74 3.08
CA ASN A 226 13.12 3.91 1.87
C ASN A 226 14.61 3.65 2.12
N SER A 227 15.11 3.90 3.33
CA SER A 227 16.50 3.62 3.69
C SER A 227 16.89 2.14 3.53
N GLY A 228 15.94 1.21 3.64
CA GLY A 228 16.19 -0.21 3.36
C GLY A 228 16.45 -0.49 1.87
N PHE A 229 15.68 0.17 1.00
CA PHE A 229 15.83 0.06 -0.46
C PHE A 229 17.10 0.75 -0.96
N GLU A 230 17.41 1.95 -0.46
CA GLU A 230 18.64 2.69 -0.81
C GLU A 230 19.91 1.89 -0.45
N ARG A 231 19.84 1.08 0.62
CA ARG A 231 20.92 0.17 1.04
C ARG A 231 20.94 -1.16 0.28
N GLY A 232 20.02 -1.38 -0.66
CA GLY A 232 19.93 -2.61 -1.44
C GLY A 232 19.46 -3.83 -0.64
N LEU A 233 18.76 -3.63 0.49
CA LEU A 233 18.28 -4.75 1.34
C LEU A 233 17.02 -5.43 0.78
N GLY A 234 16.36 -4.79 -0.19
CA GLY A 234 15.20 -5.34 -0.90
C GLY A 234 13.90 -5.33 -0.11
N SER A 235 12.89 -6.01 -0.65
CA SER A 235 11.51 -6.02 -0.12
C SER A 235 11.37 -6.73 1.24
N ARG A 236 12.29 -7.63 1.58
CA ARG A 236 12.35 -8.34 2.88
C ARG A 236 13.38 -7.74 3.82
N SER A 237 13.47 -6.40 3.85
CA SER A 237 14.30 -5.65 4.80
C SER A 237 13.55 -5.33 6.10
N THR A 238 14.28 -5.18 7.21
CA THR A 238 13.71 -4.69 8.49
C THR A 238 12.83 -3.46 8.25
N GLN A 239 13.34 -2.48 7.49
CA GLN A 239 12.67 -1.20 7.26
C GLN A 239 11.32 -1.35 6.56
N ASN A 240 11.31 -2.06 5.43
CA ASN A 240 10.07 -2.25 4.66
C ASN A 240 9.05 -3.12 5.41
N LEU A 241 9.51 -4.17 6.09
CA LEU A 241 8.61 -5.06 6.82
C LEU A 241 8.06 -4.41 8.11
N THR A 242 8.82 -3.55 8.79
CA THR A 242 8.32 -2.70 9.88
C THR A 242 7.20 -1.79 9.39
N TYR A 243 7.40 -1.10 8.26
CA TYR A 243 6.36 -0.24 7.67
C TYR A 243 5.09 -1.04 7.34
N ARG A 244 5.24 -2.22 6.74
CA ARG A 244 4.10 -3.11 6.48
C ARG A 244 3.45 -3.64 7.77
N ALA A 245 4.21 -3.88 8.85
CA ALA A 245 3.66 -4.27 10.14
C ALA A 245 2.80 -3.17 10.77
N LEU A 246 3.18 -1.89 10.63
CA LEU A 246 2.40 -0.75 11.13
C LEU A 246 1.01 -0.66 10.49
N ARG A 247 0.86 -1.11 9.24
CA ARG A 247 -0.43 -1.18 8.52
C ARG A 247 -1.35 -2.30 9.03
N ARG A 248 -0.84 -3.22 9.88
CA ARG A 248 -1.58 -4.38 10.40
C ARG A 248 -2.05 -4.22 11.84
N LEU A 249 -1.76 -3.09 12.44
CA LEU A 249 -2.26 -2.79 13.78
C LEU A 249 -3.76 -2.48 13.70
N ASN A 250 -4.40 -2.38 14.86
CA ASN A 250 -5.83 -2.06 14.96
C ASN A 250 -6.23 -0.74 14.26
N VAL A 251 -5.24 0.12 13.95
CA VAL A 251 -5.32 1.23 13.01
C VAL A 251 -4.15 1.10 12.04
N SER A 252 -4.36 1.39 10.76
CA SER A 252 -3.24 1.53 9.82
C SER A 252 -2.55 2.85 10.13
N ILE A 253 -1.42 2.81 10.84
CA ILE A 253 -0.75 4.05 11.30
C ILE A 253 -0.36 4.96 10.14
N PRO A 254 0.26 4.48 9.05
CA PRO A 254 0.58 5.33 7.91
C PRO A 254 -0.66 6.02 7.34
N ASP A 255 -1.71 5.28 7.00
CA ASP A 255 -2.92 5.87 6.41
C ASP A 255 -3.67 6.79 7.39
N MET A 256 -3.57 6.50 8.70
CA MET A 256 -4.23 7.28 9.75
C MET A 256 -3.51 8.60 10.04
N VAL A 257 -2.17 8.68 9.93
CA VAL A 257 -1.48 9.97 10.11
C VAL A 257 -1.88 10.96 9.04
N ASP A 258 -1.99 10.52 7.79
CA ASP A 258 -2.44 11.36 6.67
C ASP A 258 -3.88 11.83 6.88
N THR A 259 -4.77 10.89 7.26
CA THR A 259 -6.18 11.22 7.55
C THR A 259 -6.31 12.23 8.69
N LEU A 260 -5.54 12.07 9.77
CA LEU A 260 -5.58 12.99 10.92
C LEU A 260 -4.96 14.36 10.62
N GLU A 261 -3.98 14.44 9.72
CA GLU A 261 -3.46 15.71 9.23
C GLU A 261 -4.54 16.52 8.51
N ASP A 262 -5.27 15.89 7.60
CA ASP A 262 -6.38 16.50 6.87
C ASP A 262 -7.50 16.92 7.84
N GLU A 263 -7.94 16.01 8.72
CA GLU A 263 -8.97 16.33 9.72
C GLU A 263 -8.54 17.48 10.64
N CYS A 264 -7.29 17.50 11.06
CA CYS A 264 -6.74 18.61 11.82
C CYS A 264 -6.83 19.91 11.02
N THR A 265 -6.39 19.91 9.77
CA THR A 265 -6.42 21.08 8.89
C THR A 265 -7.84 21.63 8.75
N PHE A 266 -8.82 20.76 8.48
CA PHE A 266 -10.22 21.18 8.36
C PHE A 266 -10.76 21.76 9.67
N VAL A 267 -10.41 21.19 10.82
CA VAL A 267 -10.78 21.76 12.13
C VAL A 267 -10.14 23.13 12.34
N GLN A 268 -8.88 23.33 11.92
CA GLN A 268 -8.18 24.62 12.01
C GLN A 268 -8.80 25.70 11.13
N GLU A 269 -9.31 25.34 9.96
CA GLU A 269 -9.95 26.26 9.03
C GLU A 269 -11.42 26.56 9.38
N SER A 270 -12.09 25.64 10.06
CA SER A 270 -13.50 25.75 10.41
C SER A 270 -13.78 26.91 11.38
N ILE A 271 -14.80 27.71 11.10
CA ILE A 271 -15.29 28.77 12.01
C ILE A 271 -16.29 28.13 13.00
N PRO A 272 -16.34 28.57 14.28
CA PRO A 272 -17.31 28.09 15.25
C PRO A 272 -18.78 28.21 14.82
#